data_AF-A0A955B5V7-F1
#
_entry.id   AF-A0A955B5V7-F1
#
_cell.length_a   1.000
_cell.length_b   1.000
_cell.length_c   1.000
_cell.angle_alpha   90.00
_cell.angle_beta   90.00
_cell.angle_gamma   90.00
#
_symmetry.space_group_name_H-M   'P 1'
#
loop_
_entity.id
_entity.type
_entity.pdbx_description
1 polymer ?
#
loop_
_entity_poly.entity_id
_entity_poly.type
_entity_poly.pdbx_seq_one_letter_code
_entity_poly.pdbx_strand_id
1 'polypeptide(L)'
;IGKNIVGVVLGCNSYEVIDLGVMVSCEHILEKAVEHGVDIIGLSGLITPSLDEMSYVASEMKRLKMNVPLLIGGATTSAKHTAVKIAPKYDHPTVHVLDASRCVGVVDRLLSDEMCDDFVAKNRKTQADLVRSYNARDIKLVPYAEAKERQFATDWDTIQIDKPAFIGRKVIRDHDLRDLTNYIDWSPFFMTWELKGKYPQIFDDQKYGTEARKLFADANQLLNQLIDSRQLMANAAYGFWPAASDGDDIILYTDESRSKELCRLHMLRQQWERTGQTCFRSLADYVAPLESRREDYVGAFVVTAGIGADELAQKYQDEHDDYNSIMVKALADRLAEAFAESLHAQARVDWGYGATEHFTNAEVIAEKYRGIRPAPGYPACPDHTEKQTLFEILDARNQTGVELTESFAMTPAASVSGWYFAHPDARYFSVDRITRDQVEDYAARKEMSVETVERWLAPNLGY
;
A
#
# COMPACT_ATOMS: atom_id res chain seq x y z
N ILE A 1 3.28 10.54 7.96
CA ILE A 1 3.88 11.61 7.12
C ILE A 1 2.83 12.62 6.66
N GLY A 2 1.94 12.30 5.71
CA GLY A 2 0.97 13.28 5.18
C GLY A 2 0.11 13.98 6.25
N LYS A 3 -0.36 13.24 7.27
CA LYS A 3 -1.06 13.81 8.44
C LYS A 3 -0.23 14.88 9.17
N ASN A 4 1.07 14.63 9.38
CA ASN A 4 1.95 15.58 10.06
C ASN A 4 2.11 16.87 9.23
N ILE A 5 2.24 16.76 7.90
CA ILE A 5 2.29 17.92 7.01
C ILE A 5 0.99 18.73 7.12
N VAL A 6 -0.18 18.08 7.10
CA VAL A 6 -1.47 18.76 7.32
C VAL A 6 -1.50 19.47 8.66
N GLY A 7 -1.05 18.83 9.74
CA GLY A 7 -1.00 19.42 11.07
C GLY A 7 -0.13 20.68 11.14
N VAL A 8 1.09 20.62 10.59
CA VAL A 8 2.01 21.77 10.52
C VAL A 8 1.39 22.90 9.70
N VAL A 9 0.83 22.60 8.53
CA VAL A 9 0.22 23.60 7.64
C VAL A 9 -0.98 24.29 8.31
N LEU A 10 -1.82 23.55 9.03
CA LEU A 10 -2.92 24.13 9.80
C LEU A 10 -2.40 24.99 10.97
N GLY A 11 -1.39 24.51 11.71
CA GLY A 11 -0.74 25.27 12.77
C GLY A 11 -0.14 26.60 12.29
N CYS A 12 0.47 26.63 11.10
CA CYS A 12 0.95 27.86 10.47
C CYS A 12 -0.17 28.86 10.14
N ASN A 13 -1.42 28.41 10.08
CA ASN A 13 -2.60 29.24 9.83
C ASN A 13 -3.42 29.49 11.10
N SER A 14 -2.78 29.43 12.28
CA SER A 14 -3.36 29.72 13.59
C SER A 14 -4.47 28.76 14.04
N TYR A 15 -4.52 27.56 13.47
CA TYR A 15 -5.38 26.49 13.96
C TYR A 15 -4.67 25.70 15.07
N GLU A 16 -5.39 25.38 16.13
CA GLU A 16 -4.96 24.38 17.11
C GLU A 16 -5.18 22.98 16.53
N VAL A 17 -4.13 22.16 16.50
CA VAL A 17 -4.19 20.79 15.98
C VAL A 17 -3.89 19.81 17.09
N ILE A 18 -4.89 18.99 17.42
CA ILE A 18 -4.76 17.91 18.40
C ILE A 18 -4.48 16.61 17.63
N ASP A 19 -3.20 16.24 17.54
CA ASP A 19 -2.79 15.00 16.89
C ASP A 19 -2.90 13.80 17.84
N LEU A 20 -3.91 12.94 17.62
CA LEU A 20 -4.11 11.72 18.42
C LEU A 20 -3.17 10.56 18.04
N GLY A 21 -2.31 10.75 17.04
CA GLY A 21 -1.36 9.73 16.59
C GLY A 21 -1.89 8.85 15.45
N VAL A 22 -1.56 7.56 15.50
CA VAL A 22 -1.94 6.53 14.51
C VAL A 22 -2.56 5.34 15.22
N MET A 23 -3.34 4.52 14.50
CA MET A 23 -4.07 3.37 15.07
C MET A 23 -5.01 3.75 16.23
N VAL A 24 -5.62 4.92 16.13
CA VAL A 24 -6.54 5.45 17.15
C VAL A 24 -7.94 4.88 16.92
N SER A 25 -8.58 4.38 17.98
CA SER A 25 -9.93 3.82 17.90
C SER A 25 -10.98 4.91 17.61
N CYS A 26 -12.08 4.53 16.96
CA CYS A 26 -13.21 5.45 16.73
C CYS A 26 -13.71 6.06 18.05
N GLU A 27 -13.88 5.25 19.10
CA GLU A 27 -14.30 5.72 20.42
C GLU A 27 -13.37 6.82 20.94
N HIS A 28 -12.05 6.58 20.92
CA HIS A 28 -11.08 7.55 21.41
C HIS A 28 -11.08 8.85 20.59
N ILE A 29 -11.23 8.77 19.25
CA ILE A 29 -11.33 9.95 18.39
C ILE A 29 -12.53 10.80 18.79
N LEU A 30 -13.70 10.17 18.95
CA LEU A 30 -14.95 10.89 19.23
C LEU A 30 -14.99 11.41 20.67
N GLU A 31 -14.47 10.65 21.64
CA GLU A 31 -14.31 11.09 23.04
C GLU A 31 -13.43 12.34 23.12
N LYS A 32 -12.26 12.31 22.48
CA LYS A 32 -11.34 13.46 22.48
C LYS A 32 -11.90 14.65 21.73
N ALA A 33 -12.61 14.44 20.64
CA ALA A 33 -13.30 15.52 19.93
C ALA A 33 -14.30 16.26 20.84
N VAL A 34 -15.05 15.52 21.67
CA VAL A 34 -15.98 16.11 22.64
C VAL A 34 -15.24 16.78 23.81
N GLU A 35 -14.23 16.12 24.37
CA GLU A 35 -13.43 16.63 25.50
C GLU A 35 -12.79 17.99 25.18
N HIS A 36 -12.25 18.12 23.98
CA HIS A 36 -11.58 19.35 23.53
C HIS A 36 -12.51 20.35 22.83
N GLY A 37 -13.78 19.99 22.60
CA GLY A 37 -14.74 20.86 21.91
C GLY A 37 -14.29 21.27 20.51
N VAL A 38 -13.75 20.32 19.74
CA VAL A 38 -13.14 20.60 18.42
C VAL A 38 -14.17 21.07 17.40
N ASP A 39 -13.77 21.95 16.49
CA ASP A 39 -14.64 22.43 15.43
C ASP A 39 -14.71 21.48 14.22
N ILE A 40 -13.67 20.66 14.00
CA ILE A 40 -13.54 19.75 12.85
C ILE A 40 -12.84 18.47 13.29
N ILE A 41 -13.27 17.32 12.74
CA ILE A 41 -12.55 16.04 12.85
C ILE A 41 -11.89 15.70 11.52
N GLY A 42 -10.60 15.36 11.54
CA GLY A 42 -9.85 14.91 10.36
C GLY A 42 -9.39 13.45 10.49
N LEU A 43 -9.66 12.64 9.46
CA LEU A 43 -9.22 11.24 9.39
C LEU A 43 -8.20 11.04 8.27
N SER A 44 -7.13 10.31 8.58
CA SER A 44 -6.06 9.97 7.64
C SER A 44 -5.96 8.45 7.45
N GLY A 45 -5.92 7.99 6.20
CA GLY A 45 -5.83 6.56 5.86
C GLY A 45 -4.75 6.27 4.83
N LEU A 46 -3.99 5.19 5.05
CA LEU A 46 -2.90 4.76 4.16
C LEU A 46 -3.24 3.50 3.37
N ILE A 47 -4.00 2.58 3.98
CA ILE A 47 -4.33 1.28 3.40
C ILE A 47 -5.83 1.16 3.15
N THR A 48 -6.24 0.20 2.33
CA THR A 48 -7.66 0.07 1.94
C THR A 48 -8.59 -0.23 3.13
N PRO A 49 -8.18 -1.01 4.17
CA PRO A 49 -9.00 -1.19 5.37
C PRO A 49 -9.30 0.11 6.13
N SER A 50 -8.47 1.16 5.97
CA SER A 50 -8.73 2.45 6.61
C SER A 50 -9.99 3.14 6.10
N LEU A 51 -10.46 2.81 4.89
CA LEU A 51 -11.68 3.39 4.30
C LEU A 51 -12.95 2.92 5.03
N ASP A 52 -12.95 1.68 5.49
CA ASP A 52 -14.06 1.13 6.28
C ASP A 52 -14.10 1.77 7.67
N GLU A 53 -12.94 1.96 8.30
CA GLU A 53 -12.84 2.68 9.58
C GLU A 53 -13.34 4.12 9.45
N MET A 54 -13.02 4.83 8.36
CA MET A 54 -13.58 6.16 8.10
C MET A 54 -15.10 6.16 7.93
N SER A 55 -15.65 5.14 7.26
CA SER A 55 -17.09 4.97 7.10
C SER A 55 -17.78 4.62 8.43
N TYR A 56 -17.10 3.86 9.28
CA TYR A 56 -17.55 3.52 10.63
C TYR A 56 -17.56 4.77 11.52
N VAL A 57 -16.49 5.57 11.54
CA VAL A 57 -16.43 6.84 12.27
C VAL A 57 -17.57 7.77 11.83
N ALA A 58 -17.81 7.93 10.53
CA ALA A 58 -18.92 8.74 10.02
C ALA A 58 -20.29 8.25 10.53
N SER A 59 -20.49 6.94 10.57
CA SER A 59 -21.73 6.32 11.09
C SER A 59 -21.89 6.55 12.60
N GLU A 60 -20.81 6.47 13.36
CA GLU A 60 -20.81 6.70 14.81
C GLU A 60 -21.01 8.18 15.16
N MET A 61 -20.40 9.10 14.40
CA MET A 61 -20.67 10.54 14.51
C MET A 61 -22.16 10.84 14.31
N LYS A 62 -22.82 10.17 13.36
CA LYS A 62 -24.28 10.26 13.18
C LYS A 62 -25.05 9.68 14.36
N ARG A 63 -24.67 8.49 14.85
CA ARG A 63 -25.31 7.83 16.00
C ARG A 63 -25.24 8.70 17.26
N LEU A 64 -24.11 9.36 17.47
CA LEU A 64 -23.86 10.28 18.59
C LEU A 64 -24.37 11.71 18.34
N LYS A 65 -24.99 11.97 17.18
CA LYS A 65 -25.56 13.27 16.79
C LYS A 65 -24.53 14.41 16.85
N MET A 66 -23.29 14.12 16.49
CA MET A 66 -22.27 15.14 16.32
C MET A 66 -22.63 16.03 15.13
N ASN A 67 -22.20 17.29 15.18
CA ASN A 67 -22.52 18.33 14.20
C ASN A 67 -21.29 18.94 13.51
N VAL A 68 -20.09 18.57 13.96
CA VAL A 68 -18.82 19.06 13.41
C VAL A 68 -18.55 18.48 12.02
N PRO A 69 -17.94 19.24 11.08
CA PRO A 69 -17.50 18.69 9.80
C PRO A 69 -16.48 17.56 9.94
N LEU A 70 -16.52 16.63 8.98
CA LEU A 70 -15.61 15.50 8.85
C LEU A 70 -14.72 15.66 7.62
N LEU A 71 -13.41 15.77 7.82
CA LEU A 71 -12.41 15.78 6.75
C LEU A 71 -11.85 14.37 6.53
N ILE A 72 -11.80 13.96 5.26
CA ILE A 72 -11.26 12.68 4.82
C ILE A 72 -10.04 12.93 3.94
N GLY A 73 -8.91 12.31 4.27
CA GLY A 73 -7.69 12.38 3.47
C GLY A 73 -6.77 11.17 3.64
N GLY A 74 -5.68 11.15 2.86
CA GLY A 74 -4.70 10.07 2.86
C GLY A 74 -4.69 9.26 1.56
N ALA A 75 -3.69 8.40 1.39
CA ALA A 75 -3.31 7.79 0.12
C ALA A 75 -4.42 6.96 -0.53
N THR A 76 -5.24 6.27 0.27
CA THR A 76 -6.33 5.42 -0.24
C THR A 76 -7.65 6.16 -0.43
N THR A 77 -7.73 7.40 0.03
CA THR A 77 -8.96 8.20 -0.05
C THR A 77 -9.13 8.81 -1.44
N SER A 78 -10.39 9.04 -1.84
CA SER A 78 -10.69 9.77 -3.07
C SER A 78 -12.02 10.50 -2.93
N ALA A 79 -12.18 11.62 -3.64
CA ALA A 79 -13.44 12.37 -3.65
C ALA A 79 -14.63 11.48 -4.05
N LYS A 80 -14.43 10.53 -4.98
CA LYS A 80 -15.45 9.58 -5.41
C LYS A 80 -15.80 8.58 -4.31
N HIS A 81 -14.82 7.96 -3.65
CA HIS A 81 -15.09 7.03 -2.56
C HIS A 81 -15.79 7.74 -1.40
N THR A 82 -15.30 8.92 -1.00
CA THR A 82 -15.93 9.73 0.05
C THR A 82 -17.39 10.06 -0.29
N ALA A 83 -17.68 10.46 -1.54
CA ALA A 83 -19.05 10.76 -1.98
C ALA A 83 -19.98 9.54 -1.95
N VAL A 84 -19.48 8.36 -2.34
CA VAL A 84 -20.31 7.15 -2.53
C VAL A 84 -20.48 6.35 -1.24
N LYS A 85 -19.46 6.28 -0.38
CA LYS A 85 -19.42 5.34 0.75
C LYS A 85 -19.41 6.01 2.12
N ILE A 86 -18.75 7.15 2.29
CA ILE A 86 -18.56 7.81 3.60
C ILE A 86 -19.62 8.89 3.84
N ALA A 87 -19.73 9.88 2.94
CA ALA A 87 -20.64 11.02 3.10
C ALA A 87 -22.11 10.62 3.35
N PRO A 88 -22.68 9.55 2.73
CA PRO A 88 -24.05 9.13 3.04
C PRO A 88 -24.27 8.62 4.47
N LYS A 89 -23.20 8.33 5.23
CA LYS A 89 -23.27 7.81 6.60
C LYS A 89 -23.35 8.91 7.66
N TYR A 90 -23.17 10.17 7.28
CA TYR A 90 -23.17 11.31 8.19
C TYR A 90 -24.02 12.46 7.67
N ASP A 91 -24.71 13.18 8.57
CA ASP A 91 -25.68 14.21 8.18
C ASP A 91 -25.04 15.60 7.95
N HIS A 92 -23.87 15.83 8.56
CA HIS A 92 -23.12 17.08 8.47
C HIS A 92 -22.00 17.00 7.40
N PRO A 93 -21.32 18.11 7.05
CA PRO A 93 -20.39 18.13 5.94
C PRO A 93 -19.29 17.06 6.06
N THR A 94 -19.22 16.15 5.08
CA THR A 94 -18.07 15.25 4.88
C THR A 94 -17.32 15.70 3.63
N VAL A 95 -16.05 16.09 3.79
CA VAL A 95 -15.26 16.70 2.72
C VAL A 95 -13.98 15.92 2.50
N HIS A 96 -13.73 15.52 1.25
CA HIS A 96 -12.46 14.93 0.86
C HIS A 96 -11.44 16.04 0.57
N VAL A 97 -10.27 15.98 1.21
CA VAL A 97 -9.18 16.92 1.00
C VAL A 97 -8.02 16.18 0.33
N LEU A 98 -7.63 16.66 -0.86
CA LEU A 98 -6.64 15.97 -1.70
C LEU A 98 -5.22 16.02 -1.13
N ASP A 99 -4.80 17.19 -0.66
CA ASP A 99 -3.43 17.46 -0.26
C ASP A 99 -3.41 18.53 0.85
N ALA A 100 -2.28 18.66 1.55
CA ALA A 100 -2.15 19.59 2.67
C ALA A 100 -2.35 21.05 2.25
N SER A 101 -1.92 21.42 1.03
CA SER A 101 -2.02 22.79 0.52
C SER A 101 -3.47 23.28 0.39
N ARG A 102 -4.42 22.36 0.18
CA ARG A 102 -5.84 22.66 0.08
C ARG A 102 -6.57 22.62 1.42
N CYS A 103 -5.96 22.05 2.45
CA CYS A 103 -6.61 21.82 3.74
C CYS A 103 -7.04 23.14 4.40
N VAL A 104 -6.15 24.13 4.43
CA VAL A 104 -6.41 25.46 5.03
C VAL A 104 -7.64 26.11 4.39
N GLY A 105 -7.67 26.22 3.06
CA GLY A 105 -8.80 26.85 2.37
C GLY A 105 -10.12 26.07 2.48
N VAL A 106 -10.08 24.77 2.83
CA VAL A 106 -11.29 24.00 3.15
C VAL A 106 -11.75 24.30 4.58
N VAL A 107 -10.83 24.30 5.54
CA VAL A 107 -11.12 24.62 6.96
C VAL A 107 -11.66 26.04 7.09
N ASP A 108 -11.01 27.04 6.48
CA ASP A 108 -11.45 28.44 6.49
C ASP A 108 -12.91 28.59 6.01
N ARG A 109 -13.28 27.85 4.96
CA ARG A 109 -14.63 27.90 4.39
C ARG A 109 -15.65 27.20 5.28
N LEU A 110 -15.27 26.09 5.91
CA LEU A 110 -16.16 25.34 6.80
C LEU A 110 -16.45 26.09 8.11
N LEU A 111 -15.49 26.90 8.59
CA LEU A 111 -15.61 27.68 9.82
C LEU A 111 -16.12 29.11 9.61
N SER A 112 -16.29 29.54 8.36
CA SER A 112 -16.78 30.88 8.03
C SER A 112 -18.30 30.95 8.02
N ASP A 113 -18.87 31.86 8.81
CA ASP A 113 -20.31 32.15 8.83
C ASP A 113 -20.88 32.56 7.45
N GLU A 114 -20.07 33.22 6.61
CA GLU A 114 -20.50 33.71 5.29
C GLU A 114 -20.30 32.69 4.18
N MET A 115 -19.24 31.87 4.25
CA MET A 115 -18.85 30.97 3.16
C MET A 115 -19.31 29.52 3.34
N CYS A 116 -19.63 29.10 4.57
CA CYS A 116 -19.88 27.69 4.88
C CYS A 116 -21.07 27.13 4.09
N ASP A 117 -22.21 27.81 4.08
CA ASP A 117 -23.42 27.33 3.40
C ASP A 117 -23.22 27.12 1.89
N ASP A 118 -22.60 28.09 1.20
CA ASP A 118 -22.31 27.99 -0.23
C ASP A 118 -21.26 26.90 -0.52
N PHE A 119 -20.23 26.77 0.32
CA PHE A 119 -19.22 25.73 0.19
C PHE A 119 -19.81 24.33 0.37
N VAL A 120 -20.63 24.12 1.41
CA VAL A 120 -21.32 22.86 1.68
C VAL A 120 -22.29 22.51 0.57
N ALA A 121 -23.05 23.49 0.05
CA ALA A 121 -23.95 23.28 -1.08
C ALA A 121 -23.20 22.83 -2.34
N LYS A 122 -22.06 23.48 -2.66
CA LYS A 122 -21.19 23.10 -3.78
C LYS A 122 -20.58 21.70 -3.60
N ASN A 123 -20.14 21.37 -2.38
CA ASN A 123 -19.61 20.04 -2.07
C ASN A 123 -20.69 18.97 -2.28
N ARG A 124 -21.89 19.15 -1.71
CA ARG A 124 -23.03 18.22 -1.87
C ARG A 124 -23.42 18.02 -3.33
N LYS A 125 -23.45 19.09 -4.14
CA LYS A 125 -23.68 18.99 -5.59
C LYS A 125 -22.61 18.14 -6.27
N THR A 126 -21.34 18.42 -6.00
CA THR A 126 -20.21 17.65 -6.55
C THR A 126 -20.29 16.17 -6.16
N GLN A 127 -20.64 15.87 -4.91
CA GLN A 127 -20.84 14.50 -4.43
C GLN A 127 -22.00 13.81 -5.15
N ALA A 128 -23.14 14.49 -5.34
CA ALA A 128 -24.26 13.95 -6.09
C ALA A 128 -23.91 13.62 -7.55
N ASP A 129 -23.11 14.47 -8.20
CA ASP A 129 -22.61 14.22 -9.56
C ASP A 129 -21.64 13.03 -9.60
N LEU A 130 -20.75 12.90 -8.60
CA LEU A 130 -19.84 11.75 -8.47
C LEU A 130 -20.59 10.43 -8.25
N VAL A 131 -21.63 10.44 -7.39
CA VAL A 131 -22.50 9.27 -7.16
C VAL A 131 -23.24 8.90 -8.43
N ARG A 132 -23.80 9.87 -9.15
CA ARG A 132 -24.45 9.63 -10.45
C ARG A 132 -23.49 9.02 -11.46
N SER A 133 -22.29 9.58 -11.59
CA SER A 133 -21.25 9.06 -12.48
C SER A 133 -20.80 7.65 -12.09
N TYR A 134 -20.74 7.35 -10.80
CA TYR A 134 -20.41 6.01 -10.31
C TYR A 134 -21.49 4.99 -10.69
N ASN A 135 -22.77 5.33 -10.44
CA ASN A 135 -23.91 4.46 -10.73
C ASN A 135 -24.18 4.28 -12.23
N ALA A 136 -23.78 5.24 -13.07
CA ALA A 136 -23.94 5.16 -14.52
C ALA A 136 -22.90 4.28 -15.23
N ARG A 137 -21.94 3.68 -14.50
CA ARG A 137 -20.92 2.82 -15.09
C ARG A 137 -21.53 1.49 -15.51
N ASP A 138 -21.45 1.20 -16.80
CA ASP A 138 -21.70 -0.14 -17.31
C ASP A 138 -20.46 -1.00 -17.09
N ILE A 139 -20.42 -1.70 -15.95
CA ILE A 139 -19.35 -2.65 -15.63
C ILE A 139 -19.88 -4.04 -15.98
N LYS A 140 -19.44 -4.56 -17.12
CA LYS A 140 -19.72 -5.95 -17.49
C LYS A 140 -18.78 -6.88 -16.75
N LEU A 141 -19.32 -7.63 -15.79
CA LEU A 141 -18.60 -8.68 -15.08
C LEU A 141 -18.99 -10.05 -15.64
N VAL A 142 -18.01 -10.93 -15.86
CA VAL A 142 -18.27 -12.32 -16.25
C VAL A 142 -18.37 -13.21 -15.00
N PRO A 143 -19.16 -14.30 -15.03
CA PRO A 143 -19.19 -15.30 -13.97
C PRO A 143 -17.80 -15.86 -13.67
N TYR A 144 -17.55 -16.26 -12.42
CA TYR A 144 -16.23 -16.71 -11.99
C TYR A 144 -15.74 -17.93 -12.78
N ALA A 145 -16.65 -18.87 -13.08
CA ALA A 145 -16.34 -20.03 -13.91
C ALA A 145 -15.86 -19.64 -15.33
N GLU A 146 -16.51 -18.66 -15.97
CA GLU A 146 -16.08 -18.18 -17.31
C GLU A 146 -14.70 -17.50 -17.23
N ALA A 147 -14.45 -16.72 -16.17
CA ALA A 147 -13.14 -16.10 -15.97
C ALA A 147 -12.02 -17.15 -15.86
N LYS A 148 -12.26 -18.26 -15.16
CA LYS A 148 -11.30 -19.38 -15.04
C LYS A 148 -11.05 -20.08 -16.37
N GLU A 149 -12.10 -20.32 -17.16
CA GLU A 149 -11.96 -20.93 -18.50
C GLU A 149 -11.13 -20.05 -19.45
N ARG A 150 -11.21 -18.73 -19.28
CA ARG A 150 -10.48 -17.72 -20.05
C ARG A 150 -9.26 -17.17 -19.29
N GLN A 151 -8.59 -18.00 -18.51
CA GLN A 151 -7.37 -17.64 -17.78
C GLN A 151 -6.20 -17.27 -18.71
N PHE A 152 -5.15 -16.65 -18.15
CA PHE A 152 -3.91 -16.49 -18.90
C PHE A 152 -3.30 -17.86 -19.19
N ALA A 153 -2.97 -18.11 -20.46
CA ALA A 153 -2.40 -19.37 -20.91
C ALA A 153 -0.90 -19.24 -21.15
N THR A 154 -0.15 -20.21 -20.63
CA THR A 154 1.28 -20.40 -20.84
C THR A 154 1.50 -21.78 -21.46
N ASP A 155 2.42 -21.86 -22.42
CA ASP A 155 2.95 -23.15 -22.88
C ASP A 155 3.96 -23.70 -21.86
N TRP A 156 3.45 -24.44 -20.88
CA TRP A 156 4.26 -24.97 -19.78
C TRP A 156 5.31 -25.99 -20.21
N ASP A 157 5.16 -26.60 -21.38
CA ASP A 157 6.13 -27.58 -21.90
C ASP A 157 7.41 -26.90 -22.38
N THR A 158 7.33 -25.67 -22.87
CA THR A 158 8.45 -24.95 -23.48
C THR A 158 8.97 -23.78 -22.66
N ILE A 159 8.17 -23.23 -21.73
CA ILE A 159 8.56 -22.09 -20.90
C ILE A 159 9.80 -22.41 -20.06
N GLN A 160 10.70 -21.43 -19.93
CA GLN A 160 11.86 -21.54 -19.05
C GLN A 160 11.47 -21.26 -17.60
N ILE A 161 11.67 -22.27 -16.75
CA ILE A 161 11.49 -22.16 -15.30
C ILE A 161 12.85 -22.39 -14.66
N ASP A 162 13.39 -21.36 -14.03
CA ASP A 162 14.70 -21.39 -13.39
C ASP A 162 14.55 -21.86 -11.95
N LYS A 163 15.50 -22.71 -11.53
CA LYS A 163 15.55 -23.25 -10.18
C LYS A 163 16.36 -22.32 -9.28
N PRO A 164 15.80 -21.86 -8.14
CA PRO A 164 16.55 -21.04 -7.21
C PRO A 164 17.72 -21.79 -6.60
N ALA A 165 18.80 -21.07 -6.30
CA ALA A 165 20.03 -21.60 -5.72
C ALA A 165 19.84 -22.16 -4.31
N PHE A 166 18.72 -21.85 -3.66
CA PHE A 166 18.29 -22.41 -2.38
C PHE A 166 16.77 -22.42 -2.27
N ILE A 167 16.25 -23.23 -1.35
CA ILE A 167 14.87 -23.21 -0.91
C ILE A 167 14.79 -22.90 0.59
N GLY A 168 13.64 -22.42 1.03
CA GLY A 168 13.43 -21.93 2.38
C GLY A 168 13.91 -20.49 2.54
N ARG A 169 14.02 -20.07 3.81
CA ARG A 169 14.26 -18.68 4.19
C ARG A 169 15.74 -18.37 4.36
N LYS A 170 16.15 -17.18 3.90
CA LYS A 170 17.36 -16.46 4.32
C LYS A 170 17.00 -15.19 5.08
N VAL A 171 17.91 -14.76 5.94
CA VAL A 171 17.75 -13.57 6.78
C VAL A 171 18.96 -12.67 6.61
N ILE A 172 18.70 -11.38 6.47
CA ILE A 172 19.71 -10.31 6.41
C ILE A 172 19.43 -9.40 7.59
N ARG A 173 20.42 -9.23 8.47
CA ARG A 173 20.33 -8.34 9.63
C ARG A 173 21.39 -7.27 9.54
N ASP A 174 21.06 -6.07 10.01
CA ASP A 174 21.97 -4.91 10.01
C ASP A 174 22.57 -4.67 8.62
N HIS A 175 21.72 -4.63 7.59
CA HIS A 175 22.15 -4.34 6.22
C HIS A 175 22.71 -2.91 6.15
N ASP A 176 23.84 -2.73 5.46
CA ASP A 176 24.46 -1.41 5.36
C ASP A 176 23.56 -0.48 4.54
N LEU A 177 23.06 0.56 5.21
CA LEU A 177 22.22 1.58 4.59
C LEU A 177 22.93 2.31 3.43
N ARG A 178 24.27 2.34 3.41
CA ARG A 178 25.05 2.88 2.28
C ARG A 178 24.77 2.14 0.99
N ASP A 179 24.62 0.83 1.03
CA ASP A 179 24.35 0.02 -0.16
C ASP A 179 22.97 0.35 -0.75
N LEU A 180 22.01 0.71 0.10
CA LEU A 180 20.65 1.08 -0.29
C LEU A 180 20.56 2.45 -0.97
N THR A 181 21.50 3.36 -0.69
CA THR A 181 21.45 4.74 -1.25
C THR A 181 21.42 4.77 -2.78
N ASN A 182 22.04 3.78 -3.42
CA ASN A 182 22.10 3.64 -4.88
C ASN A 182 20.78 3.18 -5.52
N TYR A 183 19.86 2.64 -4.71
CA TYR A 183 18.55 2.12 -5.14
C TYR A 183 17.39 3.06 -4.81
N ILE A 184 17.66 4.23 -4.20
CA ILE A 184 16.61 5.18 -3.85
C ILE A 184 15.99 5.78 -5.13
N ASP A 185 14.67 5.62 -5.29
CA ASP A 185 13.87 6.51 -6.12
C ASP A 185 13.47 7.75 -5.29
N TRP A 186 14.08 8.88 -5.65
CA TRP A 186 13.85 10.18 -5.02
C TRP A 186 12.56 10.86 -5.50
N SER A 187 11.90 10.37 -6.57
CA SER A 187 10.70 11.01 -7.09
C SER A 187 9.57 11.04 -6.06
N PRO A 188 9.24 9.93 -5.36
CA PRO A 188 8.20 9.96 -4.33
C PRO A 188 8.65 10.71 -3.05
N PHE A 189 9.95 10.86 -2.80
CA PHE A 189 10.45 11.74 -1.74
C PHE A 189 10.03 13.19 -2.01
N PHE A 190 10.25 13.71 -3.22
CA PHE A 190 9.80 15.06 -3.57
C PHE A 190 8.28 15.20 -3.55
N MET A 191 7.55 14.18 -4.00
CA MET A 191 6.08 14.18 -3.92
C MET A 191 5.58 14.25 -2.47
N THR A 192 6.26 13.60 -1.53
CA THR A 192 5.95 13.67 -0.10
C THR A 192 6.06 15.10 0.43
N TRP A 193 6.97 15.90 -0.11
CA TRP A 193 7.17 17.32 0.19
C TRP A 193 6.38 18.26 -0.73
N GLU A 194 5.36 17.76 -1.44
CA GLU A 194 4.50 18.53 -2.36
C GLU A 194 5.26 19.21 -3.52
N LEU A 195 6.47 18.72 -3.84
CA LEU A 195 7.27 19.17 -4.98
C LEU A 195 7.01 18.26 -6.18
N LYS A 196 6.31 18.80 -7.19
CA LYS A 196 5.89 18.05 -8.37
C LYS A 196 7.00 17.97 -9.41
N GLY A 197 7.46 16.76 -9.69
CA GLY A 197 8.46 16.49 -10.72
C GLY A 197 9.11 15.13 -10.53
N LYS A 198 9.79 14.64 -11.57
CA LYS A 198 10.57 13.39 -11.50
C LYS A 198 12.03 13.70 -11.21
N TYR A 199 12.69 12.89 -10.38
CA TYR A 199 14.14 12.99 -10.19
C TYR A 199 14.90 12.41 -11.40
N PRO A 200 16.01 13.03 -11.86
CA PRO A 200 16.59 14.30 -11.40
C PRO A 200 16.02 15.54 -12.12
N GLN A 201 15.09 15.39 -13.07
CA GLN A 201 14.58 16.51 -13.89
C GLN A 201 13.93 17.64 -13.08
N ILE A 202 13.39 17.34 -11.89
CA ILE A 202 12.79 18.32 -10.98
C ILE A 202 13.76 19.45 -10.62
N PHE A 203 15.07 19.21 -10.65
CA PHE A 203 16.07 20.21 -10.34
C PHE A 203 16.19 21.34 -11.36
N ASP A 204 15.70 21.12 -12.57
CA ASP A 204 15.67 22.12 -13.65
C ASP A 204 14.27 22.76 -13.81
N ASP A 205 13.31 22.38 -12.95
CA ASP A 205 11.98 22.97 -12.94
C ASP A 205 12.05 24.45 -12.50
N GLN A 206 11.38 25.34 -13.24
CA GLN A 206 11.43 26.78 -12.98
C GLN A 206 10.77 27.18 -11.65
N LYS A 207 9.80 26.41 -11.18
CA LYS A 207 9.05 26.69 -9.95
C LYS A 207 9.66 25.98 -8.75
N TYR A 208 10.03 24.72 -8.91
CA TYR A 208 10.42 23.84 -7.80
C TYR A 208 11.93 23.59 -7.71
N GLY A 209 12.72 23.82 -8.77
CA GLY A 209 14.10 23.35 -8.87
C GLY A 209 15.04 23.86 -7.77
N THR A 210 14.95 25.12 -7.38
CA THR A 210 15.77 25.70 -6.31
C THR A 210 15.50 25.04 -4.96
N GLU A 211 14.23 24.91 -4.58
CA GLU A 211 13.84 24.30 -3.30
C GLU A 211 14.06 22.77 -3.32
N ALA A 212 13.84 22.11 -4.46
CA ALA A 212 14.15 20.70 -4.63
C ALA A 212 15.65 20.41 -4.41
N ARG A 213 16.56 21.27 -4.89
CA ARG A 213 18.00 21.10 -4.66
C ARG A 213 18.38 21.29 -3.19
N LYS A 214 17.79 22.27 -2.49
CA LYS A 214 18.03 22.48 -1.05
C LYS A 214 17.51 21.31 -0.23
N LEU A 215 16.26 20.92 -0.44
CA LEU A 215 15.64 19.79 0.25
C LEU A 215 16.43 18.49 0.01
N PHE A 216 16.90 18.27 -1.20
CA PHE A 216 17.75 17.13 -1.52
C PHE A 216 19.10 17.18 -0.78
N ALA A 217 19.72 18.36 -0.68
CA ALA A 217 20.97 18.53 0.06
C ALA A 217 20.77 18.23 1.55
N ASP A 218 19.71 18.77 2.16
CA ASP A 218 19.37 18.52 3.57
C ASP A 218 19.09 17.03 3.81
N ALA A 219 18.32 16.40 2.92
CA ALA A 219 18.00 14.98 2.97
C ALA A 219 19.27 14.11 2.92
N ASN A 220 20.21 14.43 2.03
CA ASN A 220 21.48 13.70 1.94
C ASN A 220 22.38 13.95 3.15
N GLN A 221 22.39 15.17 3.69
CA GLN A 221 23.13 15.46 4.92
C GLN A 221 22.61 14.63 6.09
N LEU A 222 21.28 14.63 6.30
CA LEU A 222 20.68 13.84 7.37
C LEU A 222 20.86 12.34 7.12
N LEU A 223 20.65 11.88 5.88
CA LEU A 223 20.88 10.47 5.51
C LEU A 223 22.29 10.01 5.88
N ASN A 224 23.33 10.79 5.54
CA ASN A 224 24.70 10.47 5.91
C ASN A 224 24.89 10.41 7.43
N GLN A 225 24.27 11.32 8.18
CA GLN A 225 24.31 11.29 9.65
C GLN A 225 23.64 10.04 10.22
N LEU A 226 22.47 9.66 9.70
CA LEU A 226 21.72 8.46 10.13
C LEU A 226 22.55 7.18 9.88
N ILE A 227 23.22 7.12 8.73
CA ILE A 227 24.12 6.03 8.36
C ILE A 227 25.32 5.97 9.30
N ASP A 228 26.03 7.08 9.49
CA ASP A 228 27.28 7.12 10.27
C ASP A 228 27.04 6.86 11.75
N SER A 229 25.89 7.33 12.28
CA SER A 229 25.50 7.14 13.68
C SER A 229 24.76 5.83 13.94
N ARG A 230 24.39 5.07 12.89
CA ARG A 230 23.60 3.84 12.97
C ARG A 230 22.29 4.00 13.76
N GLN A 231 21.62 5.15 13.57
CA GLN A 231 20.35 5.44 14.23
C GLN A 231 19.16 4.70 13.62
N LEU A 232 19.29 4.24 12.38
CA LEU A 232 18.34 3.39 11.70
C LEU A 232 18.96 2.02 11.44
N MET A 233 18.15 0.96 11.57
CA MET A 233 18.55 -0.40 11.24
C MET A 233 17.71 -0.96 10.10
N ALA A 234 18.37 -1.66 9.17
CA ALA A 234 17.72 -2.37 8.08
C ALA A 234 17.82 -3.88 8.23
N ASN A 235 16.67 -4.55 8.25
CA ASN A 235 16.56 -6.00 8.34
C ASN A 235 15.65 -6.55 7.24
N ALA A 236 15.93 -7.77 6.78
CA ALA A 236 15.11 -8.46 5.81
C ALA A 236 15.04 -9.97 6.05
N ALA A 237 13.94 -10.56 5.62
CA ALA A 237 13.81 -11.99 5.42
C ALA A 237 13.22 -12.23 4.03
N TYR A 238 13.79 -13.17 3.28
CA TYR A 238 13.26 -13.59 1.99
C TYR A 238 13.51 -15.08 1.79
N GLY A 239 12.81 -15.68 0.86
CA GLY A 239 12.98 -17.09 0.55
C GLY A 239 12.27 -17.52 -0.71
N PHE A 240 12.49 -18.77 -1.07
CA PHE A 240 11.86 -19.44 -2.21
C PHE A 240 11.33 -20.79 -1.78
N TRP A 241 10.15 -21.16 -2.28
CA TRP A 241 9.53 -22.44 -1.98
C TRP A 241 9.13 -23.12 -3.29
N PRO A 242 9.32 -24.44 -3.41
CA PRO A 242 8.69 -25.19 -4.48
C PRO A 242 7.19 -24.94 -4.45
N ALA A 243 6.62 -24.64 -5.61
CA ALA A 243 5.23 -24.22 -5.73
C ALA A 243 4.54 -24.81 -6.96
N ALA A 244 3.22 -24.92 -6.88
CA ALA A 244 2.36 -25.25 -8.02
C ALA A 244 1.04 -24.48 -7.89
N SER A 245 0.43 -24.08 -9.00
CA SER A 245 -0.93 -23.55 -8.96
C SER A 245 -1.97 -24.68 -8.92
N ASP A 246 -3.02 -24.44 -8.14
CA ASP A 246 -4.21 -25.29 -8.01
C ASP A 246 -5.45 -24.39 -8.15
N GLY A 247 -5.93 -24.27 -9.39
CA GLY A 247 -6.89 -23.23 -9.76
C GLY A 247 -6.33 -21.82 -9.55
N ASP A 248 -6.96 -21.06 -8.66
CA ASP A 248 -6.55 -19.67 -8.36
C ASP A 248 -5.70 -19.58 -7.08
N ASP A 249 -5.36 -20.70 -6.46
CA ASP A 249 -4.44 -20.75 -5.33
C ASP A 249 -3.07 -21.22 -5.78
N ILE A 250 -2.06 -20.92 -4.96
CA ILE A 250 -0.70 -21.39 -5.13
C ILE A 250 -0.35 -22.24 -3.91
N ILE A 251 -0.06 -23.51 -4.13
CA ILE A 251 0.44 -24.41 -3.09
C ILE A 251 1.94 -24.16 -2.93
N LEU A 252 2.39 -23.92 -1.70
CA LEU A 252 3.81 -23.96 -1.34
C LEU A 252 4.12 -25.30 -0.68
N TYR A 253 5.25 -25.91 -1.01
CA TYR A 253 5.69 -27.17 -0.43
C TYR A 253 6.84 -26.98 0.56
N THR A 254 7.00 -27.93 1.49
CA THR A 254 8.09 -27.89 2.49
C THR A 254 9.47 -28.12 1.89
N ASP A 255 9.54 -28.85 0.78
CA ASP A 255 10.78 -29.24 0.11
C ASP A 255 10.52 -29.70 -1.33
N GLU A 256 11.60 -30.03 -2.06
CA GLU A 256 11.57 -30.44 -3.48
C GLU A 256 10.79 -31.73 -3.75
N SER A 257 10.51 -32.55 -2.74
CA SER A 257 9.71 -33.76 -2.94
C SER A 257 8.26 -33.44 -3.29
N ARG A 258 7.79 -32.23 -2.96
CA ARG A 258 6.41 -31.76 -3.15
C ARG A 258 5.36 -32.71 -2.54
N SER A 259 5.76 -33.46 -1.51
CA SER A 259 4.92 -34.48 -0.85
C SER A 259 4.07 -33.90 0.29
N LYS A 260 4.47 -32.75 0.83
CA LYS A 260 3.79 -32.08 1.94
C LYS A 260 3.61 -30.60 1.63
N GLU A 261 2.36 -30.15 1.66
CA GLU A 261 2.02 -28.73 1.58
C GLU A 261 2.51 -28.02 2.85
N LEU A 262 3.17 -26.88 2.66
CA LEU A 262 3.53 -25.92 3.71
C LEU A 262 2.32 -25.03 4.03
N CYS A 263 1.77 -24.40 2.99
CA CYS A 263 0.57 -23.56 3.05
C CYS A 263 0.04 -23.31 1.62
N ARG A 264 -1.08 -22.61 1.52
CA ARG A 264 -1.64 -22.11 0.26
C ARG A 264 -1.68 -20.58 0.28
N LEU A 265 -1.36 -19.97 -0.86
CA LEU A 265 -1.50 -18.54 -1.10
C LEU A 265 -2.74 -18.34 -1.96
N HIS A 266 -3.64 -17.46 -1.53
CA HIS A 266 -4.96 -17.33 -2.15
C HIS A 266 -5.04 -16.13 -3.07
N MET A 267 -5.17 -16.38 -4.38
CA MET A 267 -5.25 -15.31 -5.38
C MET A 267 -6.68 -15.08 -5.84
N LEU A 268 -6.92 -13.84 -6.28
CA LEU A 268 -8.16 -13.41 -6.91
C LEU A 268 -7.95 -13.28 -8.42
N ARG A 269 -9.03 -13.44 -9.17
CA ARG A 269 -9.09 -13.38 -10.62
C ARG A 269 -9.90 -12.18 -11.09
N GLN A 270 -9.43 -11.54 -12.16
CA GLN A 270 -10.18 -10.50 -12.85
C GLN A 270 -11.54 -11.03 -13.32
N GLN A 271 -12.60 -10.24 -13.18
CA GLN A 271 -13.92 -10.57 -13.76
C GLN A 271 -14.50 -9.46 -14.61
N TRP A 272 -13.89 -8.27 -14.59
CA TRP A 272 -14.31 -7.16 -15.43
C TRP A 272 -13.88 -7.36 -16.87
N GLU A 273 -14.83 -7.49 -17.78
CA GLU A 273 -14.59 -7.54 -19.22
C GLU A 273 -14.29 -6.14 -19.78
N ARG A 274 -13.06 -5.98 -20.28
CA ARG A 274 -12.60 -4.76 -20.94
C ARG A 274 -12.50 -4.94 -22.44
N THR A 275 -12.66 -3.84 -23.19
CA THR A 275 -12.47 -3.83 -24.64
C THR A 275 -11.08 -4.34 -25.01
N GLY A 276 -11.02 -5.38 -25.84
CA GLY A 276 -9.77 -6.00 -26.29
C GLY A 276 -9.12 -6.95 -25.28
N GLN A 277 -9.78 -7.25 -24.16
CA GLN A 277 -9.29 -8.22 -23.19
C GLN A 277 -9.51 -9.65 -23.71
N THR A 278 -8.42 -10.41 -23.80
CA THR A 278 -8.43 -11.79 -24.30
C THR A 278 -8.47 -12.83 -23.18
N CYS A 279 -8.02 -12.47 -21.97
CA CYS A 279 -7.96 -13.35 -20.81
C CYS A 279 -8.26 -12.60 -19.50
N PHE A 280 -8.64 -13.34 -18.47
CA PHE A 280 -8.85 -12.87 -17.10
C PHE A 280 -7.76 -13.40 -16.20
N ARG A 281 -6.92 -12.50 -15.67
CA ARG A 281 -5.70 -12.89 -14.96
C ARG A 281 -5.95 -13.17 -13.49
N SER A 282 -5.26 -14.18 -12.99
CA SER A 282 -4.92 -14.38 -11.57
C SER A 282 -3.39 -14.39 -11.44
N LEU A 283 -2.84 -14.05 -10.27
CA LEU A 283 -1.41 -14.22 -10.03
C LEU A 283 -1.01 -15.70 -10.04
N ALA A 284 -1.94 -16.61 -9.72
CA ALA A 284 -1.73 -18.05 -9.80
C ALA A 284 -1.40 -18.52 -11.23
N ASP A 285 -1.86 -17.79 -12.27
CA ASP A 285 -1.60 -18.12 -13.68
C ASP A 285 -0.11 -18.04 -14.04
N TYR A 286 0.71 -17.39 -13.21
CA TYR A 286 2.15 -17.25 -13.41
C TYR A 286 2.96 -18.36 -12.72
N VAL A 287 2.32 -19.39 -12.17
CA VAL A 287 2.98 -20.54 -11.54
C VAL A 287 2.50 -21.80 -12.23
N ALA A 288 3.42 -22.72 -12.52
CA ALA A 288 3.09 -23.95 -13.22
C ALA A 288 2.01 -24.74 -12.48
N PRO A 289 0.93 -25.17 -13.16
CA PRO A 289 -0.17 -25.86 -12.53
C PRO A 289 0.17 -27.32 -12.24
N LEU A 290 -0.51 -27.92 -11.28
CA LEU A 290 -0.34 -29.32 -10.88
C LEU A 290 -0.34 -30.28 -12.07
N GLU A 291 -1.19 -30.04 -13.08
CA GLU A 291 -1.32 -30.93 -14.24
C GLU A 291 -0.12 -30.85 -15.19
N SER A 292 0.62 -29.74 -15.18
CA SER A 292 1.80 -29.55 -16.05
C SER A 292 2.99 -30.41 -15.63
N ARG A 293 3.04 -30.86 -14.37
CA ARG A 293 4.16 -31.61 -13.77
C ARG A 293 5.52 -30.90 -13.88
N ARG A 294 5.52 -29.59 -14.11
CA ARG A 294 6.73 -28.77 -14.10
C ARG A 294 7.08 -28.38 -12.67
N GLU A 295 8.38 -28.29 -12.37
CA GLU A 295 8.87 -27.85 -11.08
C GLU A 295 9.01 -26.32 -11.06
N ASP A 296 8.04 -25.62 -10.47
CA ASP A 296 8.05 -24.17 -10.32
C ASP A 296 8.22 -23.73 -8.86
N TYR A 297 8.42 -22.43 -8.64
CA TYR A 297 8.76 -21.84 -7.36
C TYR A 297 8.03 -20.50 -7.17
N VAL A 298 7.76 -20.16 -5.92
CA VAL A 298 7.31 -18.81 -5.53
C VAL A 298 8.20 -18.32 -4.40
N GLY A 299 8.52 -17.03 -4.44
CA GLY A 299 9.28 -16.39 -3.38
C GLY A 299 8.44 -15.44 -2.56
N ALA A 300 8.98 -15.04 -1.42
CA ALA A 300 8.39 -14.04 -0.54
C ALA A 300 9.49 -13.20 0.10
N PHE A 301 9.17 -11.97 0.48
CA PHE A 301 10.07 -11.10 1.22
C PHE A 301 9.34 -10.20 2.21
N VAL A 302 10.09 -9.78 3.22
CA VAL A 302 9.78 -8.65 4.10
C VAL A 302 11.09 -7.91 4.35
N VAL A 303 11.05 -6.59 4.19
CA VAL A 303 12.17 -5.67 4.47
C VAL A 303 11.68 -4.57 5.39
N THR A 304 12.59 -4.03 6.20
CA THR A 304 12.40 -2.77 6.90
C THR A 304 13.70 -2.00 6.92
N ALA A 305 13.60 -0.67 6.84
CA ALA A 305 14.67 0.27 7.20
C ALA A 305 14.17 1.28 8.24
N GLY A 306 13.05 0.96 8.90
CA GLY A 306 12.34 1.86 9.80
C GLY A 306 12.62 1.65 11.29
N ILE A 307 13.44 0.67 11.67
CA ILE A 307 13.76 0.45 13.09
C ILE A 307 14.56 1.66 13.60
N GLY A 308 14.05 2.33 14.63
CA GLY A 308 14.61 3.58 15.18
C GLY A 308 14.00 4.85 14.59
N ALA A 309 13.22 4.76 13.50
CA ALA A 309 12.68 5.93 12.80
C ALA A 309 11.59 6.64 13.60
N ASP A 310 10.69 5.89 14.25
CA ASP A 310 9.61 6.47 15.04
C ASP A 310 10.13 7.11 16.33
N GLU A 311 11.09 6.48 17.01
CA GLU A 311 11.74 7.05 18.19
C GLU A 311 12.49 8.34 17.86
N LEU A 312 13.23 8.36 16.73
CA LEU A 312 13.96 9.54 16.30
C LEU A 312 13.01 10.66 15.84
N ALA A 313 11.94 10.32 15.14
CA ALA A 313 10.94 11.29 14.73
C ALA A 313 10.18 11.88 15.93
N GLN A 314 9.92 11.10 16.97
CA GLN A 314 9.34 11.59 18.23
C GLN A 314 10.31 12.54 18.94
N LYS A 315 11.60 12.18 19.01
CA LYS A 315 12.64 13.06 19.57
C LYS A 315 12.66 14.43 18.89
N TYR A 316 12.62 14.47 17.55
CA TYR A 316 12.55 15.74 16.82
C TYR A 316 11.27 16.52 17.13
N GLN A 317 10.13 15.86 17.31
CA GLN A 317 8.88 16.52 17.70
C GLN A 317 8.94 17.13 19.10
N ASP A 318 9.53 16.41 20.06
CA ASP A 318 9.73 16.89 21.43
C ASP A 318 10.67 18.11 21.48
N GLU A 319 11.56 18.23 20.49
CA GLU A 319 12.46 19.36 20.26
C GLU A 319 11.83 20.47 19.37
N HIS A 320 10.55 20.34 19.00
CA HIS A 320 9.82 21.24 18.10
C HIS A 320 10.42 21.36 16.68
N ASP A 321 11.06 20.31 16.19
CA ASP A 321 11.63 20.18 14.85
C ASP A 321 10.77 19.29 13.95
N ASP A 322 9.64 19.83 13.51
CA ASP A 322 8.72 19.13 12.61
C ASP A 322 9.39 18.75 11.28
N TYR A 323 10.33 19.58 10.81
CA TYR A 323 11.05 19.37 9.56
C TYR A 323 11.86 18.07 9.60
N ASN A 324 12.72 17.90 10.60
CA ASN A 324 13.53 16.69 10.74
C ASN A 324 12.70 15.47 11.16
N SER A 325 11.61 15.66 11.91
CA SER A 325 10.67 14.57 12.20
C SER A 325 10.05 13.98 10.92
N ILE A 326 9.61 14.85 10.00
CA ILE A 326 9.09 14.43 8.70
C ILE A 326 10.20 13.86 7.82
N MET A 327 11.38 14.51 7.81
CA MET A 327 12.54 14.10 7.01
C MET A 327 12.98 12.67 7.36
N VAL A 328 13.14 12.33 8.64
CA VAL A 328 13.52 10.98 9.07
C VAL A 328 12.52 9.94 8.59
N LYS A 329 11.22 10.20 8.75
CA LYS A 329 10.17 9.26 8.30
C LYS A 329 10.19 9.09 6.78
N ALA A 330 10.38 10.18 6.04
CA ALA A 330 10.47 10.14 4.58
C ALA A 330 11.74 9.40 4.09
N LEU A 331 12.89 9.62 4.73
CA LEU A 331 14.13 8.92 4.43
C LEU A 331 14.05 7.43 4.76
N ALA A 332 13.49 7.07 5.91
CA ALA A 332 13.28 5.66 6.28
C ALA A 332 12.39 4.94 5.25
N ASP A 333 11.31 5.58 4.81
CA ASP A 333 10.43 5.07 3.75
C ASP A 333 11.18 4.88 2.42
N ARG A 334 12.01 5.86 2.02
CA ARG A 334 12.87 5.72 0.83
C ARG A 334 13.87 4.58 0.95
N LEU A 335 14.46 4.39 2.13
CA LEU A 335 15.39 3.29 2.39
C LEU A 335 14.68 1.93 2.38
N ALA A 336 13.46 1.83 2.88
CA ALA A 336 12.68 0.59 2.85
C ALA A 336 12.33 0.17 1.42
N GLU A 337 11.91 1.12 0.57
CA GLU A 337 11.66 0.88 -0.85
C GLU A 337 12.94 0.53 -1.62
N ALA A 338 14.04 1.24 -1.34
CA ALA A 338 15.35 0.93 -1.88
C ALA A 338 15.83 -0.48 -1.47
N PHE A 339 15.53 -0.91 -0.24
CA PHE A 339 15.83 -2.26 0.21
C PHE A 339 14.97 -3.30 -0.51
N ALA A 340 13.68 -3.02 -0.76
CA ALA A 340 12.84 -3.91 -1.54
C ALA A 340 13.38 -4.10 -2.97
N GLU A 341 13.87 -3.05 -3.62
CA GLU A 341 14.51 -3.15 -4.95
C GLU A 341 15.86 -3.86 -4.92
N SER A 342 16.74 -3.49 -3.99
CA SER A 342 18.05 -4.15 -3.81
C SER A 342 17.89 -5.64 -3.52
N LEU A 343 16.97 -6.00 -2.62
CA LEU A 343 16.66 -7.38 -2.29
C LEU A 343 16.01 -8.11 -3.45
N HIS A 344 15.15 -7.46 -4.23
CA HIS A 344 14.60 -8.08 -5.43
C HIS A 344 15.70 -8.37 -6.46
N ALA A 345 16.65 -7.45 -6.67
CA ALA A 345 17.81 -7.70 -7.54
C ALA A 345 18.63 -8.91 -7.06
N GLN A 346 18.93 -8.99 -5.76
CA GLN A 346 19.58 -10.16 -5.18
C GLN A 346 18.73 -11.42 -5.32
N ALA A 347 17.41 -11.34 -5.13
CA ALA A 347 16.51 -12.46 -5.26
C ALA A 347 16.48 -13.01 -6.70
N ARG A 348 16.52 -12.17 -7.73
CA ARG A 348 16.61 -12.61 -9.13
C ARG A 348 17.92 -13.33 -9.41
N VAL A 349 19.04 -12.84 -8.86
CA VAL A 349 20.34 -13.52 -8.94
C VAL A 349 20.29 -14.87 -8.23
N ASP A 350 19.76 -14.90 -7.01
CA ASP A 350 19.61 -16.13 -6.23
C ASP A 350 18.62 -17.12 -6.86
N TRP A 351 17.64 -16.63 -7.62
CA TRP A 351 16.74 -17.47 -8.41
C TRP A 351 17.43 -18.08 -9.64
N GLY A 352 18.55 -17.51 -10.08
CA GLY A 352 19.36 -17.98 -11.19
C GLY A 352 19.12 -17.23 -12.51
N TYR A 353 17.90 -16.72 -12.76
CA TYR A 353 17.61 -16.02 -14.01
C TYR A 353 18.17 -14.59 -14.06
N GLY A 354 18.51 -14.00 -12.91
CA GLY A 354 19.06 -12.64 -12.80
C GLY A 354 20.59 -12.56 -12.85
N ALA A 355 21.31 -13.70 -12.93
CA ALA A 355 22.77 -13.73 -12.73
C ALA A 355 23.60 -12.92 -13.75
N THR A 356 23.04 -12.64 -14.94
CA THR A 356 23.69 -11.87 -16.00
C THR A 356 23.06 -10.48 -16.20
N GLU A 357 22.20 -10.04 -15.28
CA GLU A 357 21.54 -8.73 -15.36
C GLU A 357 22.51 -7.60 -14.99
N HIS A 358 22.55 -6.56 -15.83
CA HIS A 358 23.30 -5.34 -15.58
C HIS A 358 22.39 -4.14 -15.87
N PHE A 359 21.45 -3.87 -14.97
CA PHE A 359 20.52 -2.75 -15.10
C PHE A 359 21.04 -1.51 -14.38
N THR A 360 20.82 -0.35 -14.99
CA THR A 360 20.96 0.92 -14.28
C THR A 360 19.80 1.11 -13.29
N ASN A 361 19.97 1.94 -12.26
CA ASN A 361 18.87 2.23 -11.30
C ASN A 361 17.60 2.75 -12.01
N ALA A 362 17.76 3.56 -13.06
CA ALA A 362 16.64 4.04 -13.87
C ALA A 362 15.87 2.91 -14.59
N GLU A 363 16.56 1.83 -14.96
CA GLU A 363 15.96 0.65 -15.59
C GLU A 363 15.33 -0.29 -14.58
N VAL A 364 15.90 -0.39 -13.38
CA VAL A 364 15.28 -1.05 -12.23
C VAL A 364 13.96 -0.38 -11.87
N ILE A 365 13.95 0.95 -11.72
CA ILE A 365 12.73 1.74 -11.46
C ILE A 365 11.71 1.60 -12.59
N ALA A 366 12.17 1.45 -13.84
CA ALA A 366 11.30 1.20 -15.00
C ALA A 366 10.90 -0.27 -15.16
N GLU A 367 11.24 -1.13 -14.18
CA GLU A 367 10.89 -2.56 -14.13
C GLU A 367 11.32 -3.33 -15.39
N LYS A 368 12.49 -3.03 -15.97
CA LYS A 368 12.99 -3.67 -17.20
C LYS A 368 13.51 -5.10 -17.02
N TYR A 369 13.39 -5.66 -15.82
CA TYR A 369 13.83 -7.02 -15.50
C TYR A 369 12.71 -8.04 -15.67
N ARG A 370 13.08 -9.32 -15.66
CA ARG A 370 12.13 -10.44 -15.64
C ARG A 370 11.50 -10.60 -14.25
N GLY A 371 10.20 -10.90 -14.22
CA GLY A 371 9.46 -11.20 -13.00
C GLY A 371 8.91 -9.97 -12.28
N ILE A 372 8.07 -10.21 -11.27
CA ILE A 372 7.38 -9.19 -10.50
C ILE A 372 7.42 -9.48 -9.00
N ARG A 373 7.15 -8.46 -8.19
CA ARG A 373 7.15 -8.53 -6.72
C ARG A 373 5.84 -8.05 -6.05
N PRO A 374 4.67 -8.63 -6.39
CA PRO A 374 3.38 -8.11 -5.94
C PRO A 374 3.23 -8.15 -4.43
N ALA A 375 2.82 -7.02 -3.86
CA ALA A 375 2.65 -6.83 -2.42
C ALA A 375 1.15 -6.86 -2.06
N PRO A 376 0.71 -7.69 -1.09
CA PRO A 376 -0.67 -7.72 -0.64
C PRO A 376 -1.22 -6.33 -0.26
N GLY A 377 -2.37 -5.97 -0.81
CA GLY A 377 -2.99 -4.64 -0.72
C GLY A 377 -2.84 -3.79 -1.98
N TYR A 378 -1.91 -4.15 -2.88
CA TYR A 378 -1.85 -3.54 -4.21
C TYR A 378 -2.96 -4.11 -5.12
N PRO A 379 -3.32 -3.40 -6.22
CA PRO A 379 -4.41 -3.83 -7.09
C PRO A 379 -4.28 -5.25 -7.68
N ALA A 380 -3.06 -5.79 -7.79
CA ALA A 380 -2.81 -7.14 -8.29
C ALA A 380 -3.14 -8.25 -7.28
N CYS A 381 -3.09 -7.95 -5.98
CA CYS A 381 -3.41 -8.85 -4.88
C CYS A 381 -4.02 -8.03 -3.73
N PRO A 382 -5.27 -7.57 -3.87
CA PRO A 382 -5.84 -6.55 -2.98
C PRO A 382 -6.14 -7.04 -1.56
N ASP A 383 -6.21 -8.35 -1.33
CA ASP A 383 -6.45 -8.89 0.01
C ASP A 383 -5.25 -8.63 0.93
N HIS A 384 -5.46 -7.79 1.95
CA HIS A 384 -4.44 -7.46 2.93
C HIS A 384 -4.10 -8.63 3.87
N THR A 385 -5.03 -9.56 4.07
CA THR A 385 -4.89 -10.66 5.04
C THR A 385 -3.85 -11.72 4.60
N GLU A 386 -3.51 -11.78 3.31
CA GLU A 386 -2.43 -12.64 2.78
C GLU A 386 -1.04 -12.30 3.38
N LYS A 387 -0.88 -11.12 3.99
CA LYS A 387 0.35 -10.81 4.75
C LYS A 387 0.53 -11.74 5.94
N GLN A 388 -0.54 -12.30 6.50
CA GLN A 388 -0.42 -13.26 7.59
C GLN A 388 0.40 -14.47 7.16
N THR A 389 0.01 -15.14 6.09
CA THR A 389 0.72 -16.29 5.53
C THR A 389 2.16 -15.93 5.18
N LEU A 390 2.38 -14.75 4.57
CA LEU A 390 3.71 -14.25 4.26
C LEU A 390 4.59 -14.11 5.51
N PHE A 391 4.04 -13.54 6.59
CA PHE A 391 4.76 -13.33 7.84
C PHE A 391 5.05 -14.66 8.54
N GLU A 392 4.14 -15.63 8.47
CA GLU A 392 4.32 -16.96 9.05
C GLU A 392 5.45 -17.73 8.36
N ILE A 393 5.45 -17.82 7.02
CA ILE A 393 6.50 -18.58 6.30
C ILE A 393 7.88 -17.91 6.41
N LEU A 394 7.92 -16.58 6.51
CA LEU A 394 9.16 -15.82 6.71
C LEU A 394 9.57 -15.70 8.17
N ASP A 395 8.73 -16.12 9.12
CA ASP A 395 8.94 -15.85 10.56
C ASP A 395 9.27 -14.37 10.80
N ALA A 396 8.58 -13.48 10.07
CA ALA A 396 8.96 -12.09 9.83
C ALA A 396 9.25 -11.34 11.14
N ARG A 397 8.35 -11.44 12.13
CA ARG A 397 8.49 -10.80 13.43
C ARG A 397 9.81 -11.14 14.12
N ASN A 398 10.14 -12.42 14.19
CA ASN A 398 11.36 -12.86 14.89
C ASN A 398 12.63 -12.58 14.09
N GLN A 399 12.54 -12.53 12.75
CA GLN A 399 13.71 -12.37 11.90
C GLN A 399 14.06 -10.91 11.60
N THR A 400 13.06 -10.03 11.47
CA THR A 400 13.25 -8.63 11.07
C THR A 400 12.80 -7.62 12.12
N GLY A 401 11.95 -8.01 13.07
CA GLY A 401 11.30 -7.09 14.01
C GLY A 401 10.05 -6.41 13.46
N VAL A 402 9.62 -6.74 12.24
CA VAL A 402 8.40 -6.18 11.65
C VAL A 402 7.18 -6.93 12.18
N GLU A 403 6.17 -6.19 12.63
CA GLU A 403 4.90 -6.73 13.13
C GLU A 403 3.72 -6.31 12.25
N LEU A 404 2.63 -7.08 12.30
CA LEU A 404 1.36 -6.75 11.68
C LEU A 404 0.39 -6.20 12.72
N THR A 405 -0.31 -5.13 12.36
CA THR A 405 -1.45 -4.61 13.12
C THR A 405 -2.69 -5.46 12.85
N GLU A 406 -3.78 -5.22 13.59
CA GLU A 406 -5.09 -5.86 13.35
C GLU A 406 -5.65 -5.60 11.94
N SER A 407 -5.24 -4.49 11.30
CA SER A 407 -5.61 -4.13 9.93
C SER A 407 -4.58 -4.57 8.88
N PHE A 408 -3.60 -5.40 9.26
CA PHE A 408 -2.50 -5.85 8.43
C PHE A 408 -1.66 -4.70 7.84
N ALA A 409 -1.58 -3.57 8.55
CA ALA A 409 -0.50 -2.61 8.36
C ALA A 409 0.79 -3.15 8.99
N MET A 410 1.95 -2.73 8.52
CA MET A 410 3.24 -3.14 9.06
C MET A 410 3.81 -2.07 9.98
N THR A 411 4.43 -2.50 11.07
CA THR A 411 5.24 -1.66 11.96
C THR A 411 6.65 -2.24 12.10
N PRO A 412 7.74 -1.47 11.90
CA PRO A 412 7.77 -0.04 11.58
C PRO A 412 7.11 0.30 10.24
N ALA A 413 6.57 1.52 10.11
CA ALA A 413 5.82 1.92 8.91
C ALA A 413 6.67 1.87 7.63
N ALA A 414 7.97 2.17 7.74
CA ALA A 414 8.94 2.02 6.65
C ALA A 414 9.34 0.55 6.47
N SER A 415 8.39 -0.25 6.00
CA SER A 415 8.53 -1.68 5.71
C SER A 415 7.80 -2.04 4.42
N VAL A 416 8.34 -3.01 3.68
CA VAL A 416 7.74 -3.53 2.45
C VAL A 416 7.71 -5.05 2.53
N SER A 417 6.61 -5.66 2.12
CA SER A 417 6.52 -7.12 1.99
C SER A 417 5.73 -7.51 0.75
N GLY A 418 6.05 -8.68 0.20
CA GLY A 418 5.36 -9.18 -0.97
C GLY A 418 5.87 -10.53 -1.42
N TRP A 419 5.33 -10.97 -2.55
CA TRP A 419 5.69 -12.21 -3.22
C TRP A 419 6.73 -11.95 -4.30
N TYR A 420 7.35 -12.99 -4.82
CA TYR A 420 8.18 -12.96 -6.02
C TYR A 420 7.67 -14.00 -7.02
N PHE A 421 7.49 -13.57 -8.27
CA PHE A 421 7.10 -14.42 -9.39
C PHE A 421 8.13 -14.29 -10.52
N ALA A 422 8.63 -15.43 -10.98
CA ALA A 422 9.69 -15.50 -11.97
C ALA A 422 9.20 -15.68 -13.42
N HIS A 423 7.89 -15.85 -13.65
CA HIS A 423 7.38 -16.08 -15.01
C HIS A 423 7.71 -14.87 -15.91
N PRO A 424 8.25 -15.08 -17.14
CA PRO A 424 8.73 -13.99 -17.98
C PRO A 424 7.61 -13.04 -18.45
N ASP A 425 6.40 -13.54 -18.64
CA ASP A 425 5.22 -12.71 -18.96
C ASP A 425 4.47 -12.20 -17.72
N ALA A 426 5.02 -12.41 -16.52
CA ALA A 426 4.41 -11.88 -15.31
C ALA A 426 4.41 -10.35 -15.36
N ARG A 427 3.25 -9.76 -15.09
CA ARG A 427 3.08 -8.31 -15.05
C ARG A 427 2.04 -7.95 -14.01
N TYR A 428 2.16 -6.74 -13.46
CA TYR A 428 1.10 -6.19 -12.63
C TYR A 428 -0.17 -5.96 -13.45
N PHE A 429 -1.29 -6.35 -12.85
CA PHE A 429 -2.64 -6.07 -13.33
C PHE A 429 -3.49 -5.64 -12.13
N SER A 430 -4.71 -5.20 -12.40
CA SER A 430 -5.66 -4.89 -11.33
C SER A 430 -6.76 -5.94 -11.37
N VAL A 431 -7.01 -6.60 -10.23
CA VAL A 431 -8.16 -7.51 -10.05
C VAL A 431 -9.46 -6.75 -10.24
N ASP A 432 -9.50 -5.50 -9.79
CA ASP A 432 -10.64 -4.58 -9.86
C ASP A 432 -11.91 -5.15 -9.22
N ARG A 433 -12.95 -5.42 -10.01
CA ARG A 433 -14.30 -5.76 -9.54
C ARG A 433 -14.52 -7.27 -9.65
N ILE A 434 -14.94 -7.89 -8.55
CA ILE A 434 -15.28 -9.32 -8.45
C ILE A 434 -16.77 -9.50 -8.15
N THR A 435 -17.35 -10.58 -8.65
CA THR A 435 -18.75 -10.96 -8.41
C THR A 435 -18.89 -11.80 -7.15
N ARG A 436 -20.13 -11.98 -6.71
CA ARG A 436 -20.47 -12.69 -5.48
C ARG A 436 -20.03 -14.15 -5.45
N ASP A 437 -20.13 -14.85 -6.58
CA ASP A 437 -19.68 -16.25 -6.72
C ASP A 437 -18.17 -16.41 -6.46
N GLN A 438 -17.32 -15.47 -6.91
CA GLN A 438 -15.89 -15.50 -6.56
C GLN A 438 -15.66 -15.18 -5.08
N VAL A 439 -16.44 -14.27 -4.47
CA VAL A 439 -16.35 -13.98 -3.03
C VAL A 439 -16.70 -15.21 -2.20
N GLU A 440 -17.77 -15.92 -2.56
CA GLU A 440 -18.21 -17.15 -1.88
C GLU A 440 -17.17 -18.27 -2.03
N ASP A 441 -16.59 -18.43 -3.22
CA ASP A 441 -15.48 -19.37 -3.47
C ASP A 441 -14.21 -19.01 -2.67
N TYR A 442 -13.81 -17.73 -2.66
CA TYR A 442 -12.65 -17.25 -1.92
C TYR A 442 -12.84 -17.40 -0.40
N ALA A 443 -14.04 -17.11 0.11
CA ALA A 443 -14.41 -17.32 1.51
C ALA A 443 -14.28 -18.80 1.90
N ALA A 444 -14.74 -19.72 1.05
CA ALA A 444 -14.56 -21.14 1.27
C ALA A 444 -13.08 -21.56 1.28
N ARG A 445 -12.27 -21.09 0.31
CA ARG A 445 -10.83 -21.37 0.24
C ARG A 445 -10.05 -20.88 1.45
N LYS A 446 -10.42 -19.72 2.00
CA LYS A 446 -9.78 -19.11 3.17
C LYS A 446 -10.37 -19.54 4.52
N GLU A 447 -11.40 -20.38 4.50
CA GLU A 447 -12.15 -20.77 5.71
C GLU A 447 -12.69 -19.55 6.48
N MET A 448 -13.11 -18.51 5.75
CA MET A 448 -13.68 -17.28 6.29
C MET A 448 -15.18 -17.19 6.00
N SER A 449 -15.90 -16.39 6.78
CA SER A 449 -17.28 -16.04 6.41
C SER A 449 -17.29 -15.12 5.20
N VAL A 450 -18.36 -15.19 4.39
CA VAL A 450 -18.55 -14.30 3.23
C VAL A 450 -18.51 -12.84 3.67
N GLU A 451 -19.13 -12.52 4.79
CA GLU A 451 -19.16 -11.16 5.35
C GLU A 451 -17.75 -10.65 5.72
N THR A 452 -16.89 -11.53 6.23
CA THR A 452 -15.48 -11.18 6.51
C THR A 452 -14.73 -10.88 5.22
N VAL A 453 -14.90 -11.69 4.18
CA VAL A 453 -14.26 -11.45 2.88
C VAL A 453 -14.79 -10.18 2.21
N GLU A 454 -16.11 -9.95 2.25
CA GLU A 454 -16.75 -8.73 1.75
C GLU A 454 -16.18 -7.48 2.41
N ARG A 455 -15.88 -7.52 3.73
CA ARG A 455 -15.22 -6.43 4.44
C ARG A 455 -13.82 -6.17 3.87
N TRP A 456 -12.94 -7.18 3.85
CA TRP A 456 -11.57 -7.00 3.38
C TRP A 456 -11.47 -6.62 1.90
N LEU A 457 -12.41 -7.09 1.08
CA LEU A 457 -12.48 -6.84 -0.36
C LEU A 457 -13.53 -5.79 -0.74
N ALA A 458 -14.02 -4.99 0.21
CA ALA A 458 -15.02 -3.94 -0.05
C ALA A 458 -14.67 -3.01 -1.23
N PRO A 459 -13.39 -2.61 -1.43
CA PRO A 459 -13.00 -1.81 -2.61
C PRO A 459 -13.15 -2.55 -3.94
N ASN A 460 -13.17 -3.88 -3.92
CA ASN A 460 -13.17 -4.78 -5.06
C ASN A 460 -14.54 -5.43 -5.34
N LEU A 461 -15.55 -5.24 -4.49
CA LEU A 461 -16.89 -5.79 -4.76
C LEU A 461 -17.53 -5.14 -5.99
N GLY A 462 -18.07 -5.97 -6.87
CA GLY A 462 -18.78 -5.59 -8.09
C GLY A 462 -20.30 -5.51 -7.97
N TYR A 463 -20.85 -5.61 -6.75
CA TYR A 463 -22.28 -5.64 -6.45
C TYR A 463 -22.66 -4.72 -5.28
#